data_AF-A0A6A4RB71-F1
#
_entry.id   AF-A0A6A4RB71-F1
#
_cell.length_a   1.000
_cell.length_b   1.000
_cell.length_c   1.000
_cell.angle_alpha   90.00
_cell.angle_beta   90.00
_cell.angle_gamma   90.00
#
_symmetry.space_group_name_H-M   'P 1'
#
loop_
_entity.id
_entity.type
_entity.pdbx_description
1 polymer ?
#
loop_
_entity_poly.entity_id
_entity_poly.type
_entity_poly.pdbx_seq_one_letter_code
_entity_poly.pdbx_strand_id
1 'polypeptide(L)'
;MRVILMIPLMLSLLHPAPLTAGEQLTGETFDRYTLGRTLYYGFEGTIYGVERYLPDRQVLWSFLDGRCQKGHWYEDADQICFVYEDNNTPQCWRFALEPEGLIAQFESDPRATELYEVEDLDEDMLCYGPEVGV
;
A
#
# COMPACT_ATOMS: atom_id res chain seq x y z
N MET A 1 -67.88 2.50 -15.10
CA MET A 1 -67.16 1.44 -15.84
C MET A 1 -65.70 1.44 -15.42
N ARG A 2 -65.14 0.26 -15.16
CA ARG A 2 -63.83 0.04 -14.52
C ARG A 2 -62.67 0.34 -15.48
N VAL A 3 -61.68 1.11 -15.03
CA VAL A 3 -60.40 1.31 -15.72
C VAL A 3 -59.52 0.10 -15.42
N ILE A 4 -59.11 -0.64 -16.45
CA ILE A 4 -58.13 -1.73 -16.35
C ILE A 4 -56.75 -1.10 -16.58
N LEU A 5 -55.96 -1.00 -15.52
CA LEU A 5 -54.57 -0.53 -15.58
C LEU A 5 -53.67 -1.72 -15.93
N MET A 6 -53.14 -1.77 -17.16
CA MET A 6 -52.12 -2.76 -17.55
C MET A 6 -50.77 -2.36 -16.93
N ILE A 7 -50.26 -3.21 -16.04
CA ILE A 7 -48.93 -3.05 -15.41
C ILE A 7 -47.89 -3.65 -16.36
N PRO A 8 -46.93 -2.88 -16.90
CA PRO A 8 -45.84 -3.45 -17.67
C PRO A 8 -44.81 -4.06 -16.71
N LEU A 9 -44.52 -5.34 -16.90
CA LEU A 9 -43.48 -6.09 -16.21
C LEU A 9 -42.10 -5.62 -16.72
N MET A 10 -41.46 -4.69 -16.01
CA MET A 10 -40.10 -4.23 -16.27
C MET A 10 -39.10 -5.30 -15.85
N LEU A 11 -38.54 -6.00 -16.84
CA LEU A 11 -37.41 -6.92 -16.69
C LEU A 11 -36.15 -6.09 -16.38
N SER A 12 -35.75 -6.05 -15.11
CA SER A 12 -34.59 -5.29 -14.64
C SER A 12 -33.30 -6.02 -15.03
N LEU A 13 -32.53 -5.45 -15.97
CA LEU A 13 -31.18 -5.91 -16.30
C LEU A 13 -30.26 -5.68 -15.09
N LEU A 14 -29.84 -6.75 -14.42
CA LEU A 14 -28.68 -6.70 -13.52
C LEU A 14 -27.43 -6.40 -14.37
N HIS A 15 -26.96 -5.15 -14.32
CA HIS A 15 -25.65 -4.80 -14.85
C HIS A 15 -24.58 -5.25 -13.85
N PRO A 16 -23.57 -6.03 -14.27
CA PRO A 16 -22.39 -6.25 -13.45
C PRO A 16 -21.70 -4.89 -13.24
N ALA A 17 -21.57 -4.47 -11.99
CA ALA A 17 -20.79 -3.28 -11.66
C ALA A 17 -19.32 -3.54 -12.03
N PRO A 18 -18.64 -2.59 -12.69
CA PRO A 18 -17.20 -2.70 -12.87
C PRO A 18 -16.55 -2.73 -11.49
N LEU A 19 -15.72 -3.75 -11.25
CA LEU A 19 -14.80 -3.78 -10.12
C LEU A 19 -13.87 -2.58 -10.29
N THR A 20 -14.13 -1.52 -9.52
CA THR A 20 -13.25 -0.35 -9.49
C THR A 20 -12.01 -0.79 -8.73
N ALA A 21 -10.88 -0.90 -9.43
CA ALA A 21 -9.56 -0.99 -8.79
C ALA A 21 -9.45 0.15 -7.77
N GLY A 22 -8.90 -0.14 -6.58
CA GLY A 22 -8.88 0.80 -5.45
C GLY A 22 -8.42 2.21 -5.85
N GLU A 23 -9.04 3.22 -5.26
CA GLU A 23 -8.67 4.63 -5.50
C GLU A 23 -7.19 4.84 -5.14
N GLN A 24 -6.43 5.44 -6.05
CA GLN A 24 -5.03 5.75 -5.82
C GLN A 24 -4.90 6.78 -4.69
N LEU A 25 -3.98 6.52 -3.76
CA LEU A 25 -3.79 7.36 -2.60
C LEU A 25 -2.92 8.58 -2.92
N THR A 26 -3.39 9.74 -2.51
CA THR A 26 -2.56 10.94 -2.39
C THR A 26 -1.58 10.80 -1.23
N GLY A 27 -0.53 11.62 -1.22
CA GLY A 27 0.44 11.66 -0.12
C GLY A 27 -0.21 11.96 1.24
N GLU A 28 -1.21 12.84 1.28
CA GLU A 28 -1.96 13.13 2.51
C GLU A 28 -2.76 11.91 3.00
N THR A 29 -3.41 11.19 2.09
CA THR A 29 -4.20 10.01 2.46
C THR A 29 -3.29 8.87 2.88
N PHE A 30 -2.17 8.71 2.19
CA PHE A 30 -1.11 7.77 2.52
C PHE A 30 -0.52 8.03 3.92
N ASP A 31 -0.13 9.28 4.23
CA ASP A 31 0.41 9.65 5.55
C ASP A 31 -0.57 9.33 6.67
N ARG A 32 -1.83 9.73 6.50
CA ARG A 32 -2.89 9.47 7.47
C ARG A 32 -3.16 7.98 7.69
N TYR A 33 -2.99 7.17 6.64
CA TYR A 33 -3.18 5.72 6.74
C TYR A 33 -1.99 5.03 7.42
N THR A 34 -0.77 5.50 7.18
CA THR A 34 0.47 4.80 7.56
C THR A 34 1.12 5.32 8.84
N LEU A 35 0.97 6.60 9.18
CA LEU A 35 1.68 7.27 10.26
C LEU A 35 1.59 6.50 11.60
N GLY A 36 2.75 6.16 12.16
CA GLY A 36 2.88 5.45 13.43
C GLY A 36 2.67 3.93 13.33
N ARG A 37 2.32 3.40 12.15
CA ARG A 37 2.14 1.97 11.92
C ARG A 37 3.44 1.30 11.49
N THR A 38 3.48 0.00 11.72
CA THR A 38 4.46 -0.91 11.11
C THR A 38 3.67 -1.82 10.17
N LEU A 39 3.97 -1.80 8.88
CA LEU A 39 3.27 -2.55 7.85
C LEU A 39 4.17 -3.63 7.29
N TYR A 40 3.64 -4.84 7.17
CA TYR A 40 4.29 -5.96 6.50
C TYR A 40 3.86 -6.00 5.05
N TYR A 41 4.83 -6.16 4.15
CA TYR A 41 4.58 -6.25 2.72
C TYR A 41 4.91 -7.65 2.22
N GLY A 42 3.97 -8.23 1.48
CA GLY A 42 4.10 -9.51 0.81
C GLY A 42 4.34 -9.34 -0.70
N PHE A 43 5.07 -10.28 -1.28
CA PHE A 43 5.27 -10.42 -2.72
C PHE A 43 5.15 -11.91 -3.10
N GLU A 44 4.36 -12.22 -4.13
CA GLU A 44 4.14 -13.60 -4.61
C GLU A 44 3.84 -14.62 -3.49
N GLY A 45 3.04 -14.24 -2.49
CA GLY A 45 2.64 -15.12 -1.39
C GLY A 45 3.65 -15.23 -0.24
N THR A 46 4.79 -14.52 -0.32
CA THR A 46 5.86 -14.56 0.70
C THR A 46 6.04 -13.17 1.31
N ILE A 47 6.39 -13.09 2.60
CA ILE A 47 6.73 -11.81 3.21
C ILE A 47 8.02 -11.28 2.58
N TYR A 48 7.94 -10.07 2.05
CA TYR A 48 9.03 -9.41 1.33
C TYR A 48 9.80 -8.46 2.24
N GLY A 49 9.08 -7.72 3.09
CA GLY A 49 9.70 -6.77 4.00
C GLY A 49 8.71 -6.16 4.95
N VAL A 50 9.23 -5.27 5.80
CA VAL A 50 8.47 -4.54 6.81
C VAL A 50 8.90 -3.08 6.80
N GLU A 51 7.92 -2.19 6.87
CA GLU A 51 8.13 -0.75 6.91
C GLU A 51 7.49 -0.14 8.15
N ARG A 52 8.27 0.65 8.89
CA ARG A 52 7.75 1.48 9.97
C ARG A 52 7.68 2.93 9.54
N TYR A 53 6.51 3.54 9.67
CA TYR A 53 6.24 4.92 9.32
C TYR A 53 6.31 5.84 10.53
N LEU A 54 7.18 6.83 10.46
CA LEU A 54 7.51 7.76 11.53
C LEU A 54 7.01 9.17 11.20
N PRO A 55 6.89 10.06 12.21
CA PRO A 55 6.60 11.47 11.97
C PRO A 55 7.57 12.13 10.98
N ASP A 56 7.09 13.22 10.37
CA ASP A 56 7.86 14.02 9.40
C ASP A 56 8.26 13.23 8.13
N ARG A 57 7.41 12.28 7.71
CA ARG A 57 7.59 11.45 6.51
C ARG A 57 8.87 10.62 6.53
N GLN A 58 9.33 10.22 7.71
CA GLN A 58 10.47 9.33 7.88
C GLN A 58 10.01 7.88 7.89
N VAL A 59 10.85 6.97 7.42
CA VAL A 59 10.57 5.52 7.43
C VAL A 59 11.79 4.71 7.84
N LEU A 60 11.52 3.51 8.32
CA LEU A 60 12.50 2.44 8.46
C LEU A 60 12.02 1.26 7.63
N TRP A 61 12.84 0.82 6.68
CA TRP A 61 12.58 -0.37 5.86
C TRP A 61 13.49 -1.52 6.29
N SER A 62 12.96 -2.73 6.38
CA SER A 62 13.75 -3.96 6.57
C SER A 62 13.27 -5.07 5.66
N PHE A 63 14.22 -5.86 5.14
CA PHE A 63 13.95 -7.13 4.47
C PHE A 63 13.80 -8.30 5.46
N LEU A 64 13.51 -8.02 6.74
CA LEU A 64 13.43 -8.99 7.84
C LEU A 64 14.76 -9.69 8.14
N ASP A 65 15.88 -9.11 7.72
CA ASP A 65 17.24 -9.60 7.99
C ASP A 65 17.84 -8.99 9.27
N GLY A 66 17.06 -8.20 10.00
CA GLY A 66 17.48 -7.48 11.20
C GLY A 66 18.22 -6.17 10.91
N ARG A 67 18.44 -5.81 9.64
CA ARG A 67 18.94 -4.49 9.24
C ARG A 67 17.79 -3.59 8.85
N CYS A 68 17.88 -2.33 9.25
CA CYS A 68 16.90 -1.32 8.91
C CYS A 68 17.57 -0.19 8.15
N GLN A 69 17.03 0.13 6.98
CA GLN A 69 17.42 1.26 6.16
C GLN A 69 16.57 2.45 6.56
N LYS A 70 17.21 3.54 6.96
CA LYS A 70 16.51 4.81 7.20
C LYS A 70 16.20 5.47 5.88
N GLY A 71 15.00 5.99 5.77
CA GLY A 71 14.57 6.73 4.60
C GLY A 71 13.59 7.83 4.92
N HIS A 72 13.17 8.50 3.86
CA HIS A 72 12.05 9.43 3.87
C HIS A 72 11.23 9.21 2.61
N TRP A 73 9.98 9.67 2.66
CA TRP A 73 9.08 9.61 1.52
C TRP A 73 8.48 10.97 1.18
N TYR A 74 8.10 11.13 -0.08
CA TYR A 74 7.39 12.30 -0.57
C TYR A 74 6.45 11.91 -1.72
N GLU A 75 5.45 12.75 -1.97
CA GLU A 75 4.55 12.59 -3.10
C GLU A 75 5.12 13.29 -4.34
N ASP A 76 5.10 12.61 -5.48
CA ASP A 76 5.45 13.15 -6.79
C ASP A 76 4.60 12.49 -7.88
N ALA A 77 3.98 13.28 -8.74
CA ALA A 77 3.16 12.81 -9.88
C ALA A 77 2.19 11.65 -9.56
N ASP A 78 1.40 11.79 -8.48
CA ASP A 78 0.45 10.78 -7.99
C ASP A 78 1.11 9.45 -7.55
N GLN A 79 2.40 9.49 -7.21
CA GLN A 79 3.17 8.39 -6.65
C GLN A 79 3.75 8.79 -5.30
N ILE A 80 4.02 7.79 -4.47
CA ILE A 80 4.79 7.93 -3.24
C ILE A 80 6.20 7.43 -3.50
N CYS A 81 7.18 8.32 -3.42
CA CYS A 81 8.58 8.06 -3.69
C CYS A 81 9.37 7.96 -2.39
N PHE A 82 10.19 6.92 -2.28
CA PHE A 82 11.02 6.62 -1.12
C PHE A 82 12.50 6.79 -1.47
N VAL A 83 13.26 7.39 -0.57
CA VAL A 83 14.72 7.53 -0.67
C VAL A 83 15.34 7.03 0.62
N TYR A 84 16.31 6.12 0.50
CA TYR A 84 16.99 5.46 1.62
C TYR A 84 18.46 5.87 1.71
N GLU A 85 19.04 5.78 2.90
CA GLU A 85 20.41 6.24 3.18
C GLU A 85 21.49 5.59 2.31
N ASP A 86 21.30 4.32 1.92
CA ASP A 86 22.24 3.57 1.06
C ASP A 86 21.96 3.72 -0.44
N ASN A 87 20.83 4.33 -0.82
CA ASN A 87 20.45 4.55 -2.21
C ASN A 87 19.65 5.84 -2.39
N ASN A 88 20.31 6.86 -2.96
CA ASN A 88 19.71 8.17 -3.25
C ASN A 88 18.78 8.16 -4.48
N THR A 89 18.59 7.03 -5.15
CA THR A 89 17.66 6.91 -6.27
C THR A 89 16.24 6.73 -5.72
N PRO A 90 15.30 7.63 -6.00
CA PRO A 90 13.92 7.49 -5.54
C PRO A 90 13.27 6.23 -6.09
N GLN A 91 12.61 5.48 -5.22
CA GLN A 91 11.77 4.33 -5.56
C GLN A 91 10.31 4.76 -5.46
N CYS A 92 9.65 4.94 -6.61
CA CYS A 92 8.30 5.51 -6.67
C CYS A 92 7.23 4.43 -6.89
N TRP A 93 6.18 4.48 -6.08
CA TRP A 93 5.11 3.48 -6.03
C TRP A 93 3.75 4.14 -6.15
N ARG A 94 2.80 3.47 -6.79
CA ARG A 94 1.38 3.83 -6.68
C ARG A 94 0.75 3.00 -5.59
N PHE A 95 0.15 3.67 -4.62
CA PHE A 95 -0.59 3.02 -3.55
C PHE A 95 -2.08 3.08 -3.84
N ALA A 96 -2.78 1.98 -3.62
CA ALA A 96 -4.23 1.91 -3.55
C ALA A 96 -4.63 1.29 -2.21
N LEU A 97 -5.75 1.72 -1.65
CA LEU A 97 -6.33 1.09 -0.46
C LEU A 97 -7.49 0.19 -0.87
N GLU A 98 -7.35 -1.09 -0.59
CA GLU A 98 -8.38 -2.11 -0.78
C GLU A 98 -8.96 -2.57 0.58
N PRO A 99 -10.08 -3.32 0.61
CA PRO A 99 -10.65 -3.84 1.86
C PRO A 99 -9.66 -4.66 2.70
N GLU A 100 -8.72 -5.34 2.04
CA GLU A 100 -7.70 -6.19 2.65
C GLU A 100 -6.44 -5.43 3.10
N GLY A 101 -6.24 -4.18 2.68
CA GLY A 101 -5.07 -3.37 3.05
C GLY A 101 -4.49 -2.58 1.88
N LEU A 102 -3.26 -2.08 2.03
CA LEU A 102 -2.55 -1.39 0.95
C LEU A 102 -2.11 -2.35 -0.15
N ILE A 103 -2.20 -1.88 -1.39
CA ILE A 103 -1.50 -2.42 -2.55
C ILE A 103 -0.52 -1.38 -3.06
N ALA A 104 0.72 -1.77 -3.30
CA ALA A 104 1.80 -0.91 -3.77
C ALA A 104 2.36 -1.45 -5.09
N GLN A 105 2.25 -0.67 -6.17
CA GLN A 105 2.75 -1.02 -7.50
C GLN A 105 4.00 -0.20 -7.84
N PHE A 106 5.12 -0.88 -8.12
CA PHE A 106 6.39 -0.22 -8.43
C PHE A 106 6.39 0.44 -9.82
N GLU A 107 6.91 1.67 -9.90
CA GLU A 107 7.23 2.39 -11.14
C GLU A 107 6.11 2.44 -12.20
N SER A 108 4.86 2.20 -11.80
CA SER A 108 3.70 2.29 -12.69
C SER A 108 3.69 1.33 -13.88
N ASP A 109 4.53 0.28 -13.90
CA ASP A 109 4.42 -0.82 -14.90
C ASP A 109 3.45 -1.89 -14.35
N PRO A 110 2.33 -2.20 -15.03
CA PRO A 110 1.40 -3.25 -14.61
C PRO A 110 2.01 -4.66 -14.54
N ARG A 111 3.24 -4.84 -15.04
CA ARG A 111 4.02 -6.08 -14.92
C ARG A 111 5.11 -6.00 -13.84
N ALA A 112 5.24 -4.87 -13.16
CA ALA A 112 6.21 -4.69 -12.09
C ALA A 112 5.77 -5.38 -10.80
N THR A 113 6.70 -5.43 -9.86
CA THR A 113 6.49 -5.90 -8.49
C THR A 113 5.29 -5.19 -7.86
N GLU A 114 4.31 -6.00 -7.45
CA GLU A 114 3.16 -5.57 -6.68
C GLU A 114 3.30 -6.11 -5.26
N LEU A 115 3.42 -5.20 -4.29
CA LEU A 115 3.45 -5.56 -2.88
C LEU A 115 2.05 -5.38 -2.29
N TYR A 116 1.63 -6.30 -1.43
CA TYR A 116 0.38 -6.18 -0.69
C TYR A 116 0.65 -6.14 0.81
N GLU A 117 -0.15 -5.37 1.55
CA GLU A 117 -0.12 -5.39 3.00
C GLU A 117 -0.54 -6.77 3.50
N VAL A 118 0.28 -7.33 4.38
CA VAL A 118 -0.01 -8.58 5.07
C VAL A 118 -0.50 -8.23 6.47
N GLU A 119 -1.58 -8.88 6.88
CA GLU A 119 -2.15 -8.72 8.21
C GLU A 119 -1.10 -8.99 9.29
N ASP A 120 -1.17 -8.21 10.37
CA ASP A 120 -0.19 -8.16 11.46
C ASP A 120 0.18 -9.56 11.95
N LEU A 121 1.45 -9.94 11.78
CA LEU A 121 1.94 -11.29 12.04
C LEU A 121 2.29 -11.55 13.52
N ASP A 122 1.98 -10.62 14.42
CA ASP A 122 2.49 -10.59 15.81
C ASP A 122 4.04 -10.64 15.86
N GLU A 123 4.71 -10.35 14.74
CA GLU A 123 6.15 -10.25 14.64
C GLU A 123 6.58 -8.79 14.89
N ASP A 124 7.61 -8.59 15.71
CA ASP A 124 8.18 -7.26 15.91
C ASP A 124 9.18 -6.95 14.78
N MET A 125 9.10 -5.74 14.20
CA MET A 125 10.18 -5.25 13.35
C MET A 125 11.48 -5.12 14.15
N LEU A 126 12.42 -6.03 13.89
CA LEU A 126 13.74 -6.04 14.51
C LEU A 126 14.72 -5.16 13.75
N CYS A 127 15.19 -4.10 14.40
CA CYS A 127 16.30 -3.28 13.91
C CYS A 127 17.48 -3.42 14.86
N TYR A 128 18.45 -4.26 14.51
CA TYR A 128 19.69 -4.31 15.28
C TYR A 128 20.43 -2.97 15.10
N GLY A 129 20.89 -2.40 16.22
CA GLY A 129 21.75 -1.22 16.18
C GLY A 129 23.06 -1.52 15.41
N PRO A 130 23.84 -0.48 15.04
CA PRO A 130 25.11 -0.70 14.36
C PRO A 130 25.96 -1.70 15.16
N GLU A 131 26.60 -2.65 14.46
CA GLU A 131 27.51 -3.61 15.10
C GLU A 131 28.59 -2.86 15.87
N VAL A 132 28.40 -2.68 17.18
CA VAL A 132 29.43 -2.18 18.09
C VAL A 132 30.37 -3.34 18.40
N GLY A 133 31.19 -3.70 17.42
CA GLY A 133 32.29 -4.64 17.61
C GLY A 133 33.33 -4.03 18.55
N VAL A 134 33.63 -4.75 19.64
CA VAL A 134 34.78 -4.48 20.54
C VAL A 134 36.08 -5.04 19.97
#